data_AF-A0A2R8CQR5-F1
#
_entry.id   AF-A0A2R8CQR5-F1
#
_cell.length_a   1.000
_cell.length_b   1.000
_cell.length_c   1.000
_cell.angle_alpha   90.00
_cell.angle_beta   90.00
_cell.angle_gamma   90.00
#
_symmetry.space_group_name_H-M   'P 1'
#
loop_
_entity.id
_entity.type
_entity.pdbx_description
1 polymer ?
#
loop_
_entity_poly.entity_id
_entity_poly.type
_entity_poly.pdbx_seq_one_letter_code
_entity_poly.pdbx_strand_id
1 'polypeptide(L)' 'MIRDRARLKSARVGINLDQFEDDLIEALVAYTGTEKATLVRELVMRAALDLLGVASQQEFDTVSMMDFKPVANLH' A
#
# COMPACT_ATOMS: atom_id res chain seq x y z
N MET A 1 -21.63 8.83 -11.63
CA MET A 1 -20.74 8.20 -10.64
C MET A 1 -19.57 9.13 -10.36
N ILE A 2 -19.50 9.72 -9.17
CA ILE A 2 -18.32 10.48 -8.73
C ILE A 2 -17.29 9.45 -8.30
N ARG A 3 -16.16 9.35 -9.02
CA ARG A 3 -15.02 8.54 -8.58
C ARG A 3 -14.42 9.22 -7.36
N ASP A 4 -14.26 8.48 -6.27
CA ASP A 4 -13.53 8.96 -5.10
C ASP A 4 -12.11 9.33 -5.54
N ARG A 5 -11.81 10.64 -5.56
CA ARG A 5 -10.53 11.16 -6.03
C ARG A 5 -9.38 10.65 -5.16
N ALA A 6 -9.62 10.33 -3.89
CA ALA A 6 -8.59 9.82 -2.98
C ALA A 6 -8.12 8.40 -3.35
N ARG A 7 -8.93 7.63 -4.09
CA ARG A 7 -8.57 6.26 -4.53
C ARG A 7 -7.95 6.21 -5.93
N LEU A 8 -7.72 7.37 -6.56
CA LEU A 8 -6.94 7.43 -7.80
C LEU A 8 -5.47 7.18 -7.47
N LYS A 9 -4.88 6.12 -8.06
CA LYS A 9 -3.46 5.77 -7.91
C LYS A 9 -2.58 6.79 -8.65
N SER A 10 -2.43 8.00 -8.11
CA SER A 10 -1.63 9.08 -8.69
C SER A 10 -0.19 9.13 -8.18
N ALA A 11 0.05 8.65 -6.95
CA ALA A 11 1.38 8.56 -6.38
C ALA A 11 2.18 7.39 -7.01
N ARG A 12 3.47 7.61 -7.26
CA ARG A 12 4.38 6.62 -7.84
C ARG A 12 5.62 6.49 -6.95
N VAL A 13 6.09 5.26 -6.77
CA VAL A 13 7.35 4.95 -6.11
C VAL A 13 8.18 4.14 -7.10
N GLY A 14 9.43 4.54 -7.32
CA GLY A 14 10.43 3.74 -8.02
C GLY A 14 11.30 3.03 -7.00
N ILE A 15 11.57 1.74 -7.22
CA ILE A 15 12.49 0.94 -6.42
C ILE A 15 13.57 0.40 -7.35
N ASN A 16 14.81 0.40 -6.86
CA ASN A 16 15.92 -0.26 -7.53
C ASN A 16 16.10 -1.62 -6.86
N LEU A 17 16.14 -2.67 -7.66
CA LEU A 17 16.38 -4.04 -7.22
C LEU A 17 17.73 -4.49 -7.74
N ASP A 18 18.44 -5.30 -6.96
CA ASP A 18 19.54 -6.07 -7.50
C ASP A 18 19.04 -7.23 -8.39
N GLN A 19 19.98 -7.95 -9.01
CA GLN A 19 19.63 -9.05 -9.91
C GLN A 19 18.86 -10.18 -9.21
N PHE A 20 19.24 -10.53 -7.97
CA PHE A 20 18.62 -11.63 -7.25
C PHE A 20 17.21 -11.29 -6.78
N GLU A 21 17.03 -10.04 -6.34
CA GLU A 21 15.73 -9.49 -5.98
C GLU A 21 14.79 -9.45 -7.19
N ASP A 22 15.28 -9.01 -8.36
CA ASP A 22 14.49 -8.97 -9.58
C ASP A 22 14.07 -10.37 -10.06
N ASP A 23 15.02 -11.32 -10.06
CA ASP A 23 14.77 -12.72 -10.43
C ASP A 23 13.72 -13.38 -9.52
N LEU A 24 13.76 -13.09 -8.22
CA LEU A 24 12.76 -13.57 -7.27
C LEU A 24 11.37 -13.01 -7.59
N ILE A 25 11.26 -11.71 -7.86
CA ILE A 25 9.99 -11.09 -8.21
C ILE A 25 9.45 -11.67 -9.53
N GLU A 26 10.30 -11.86 -10.54
CA GLU A 26 9.91 -12.49 -11.81
C GLU A 26 9.42 -13.92 -11.62
N ALA A 27 10.09 -14.72 -10.79
CA ALA A 27 9.65 -16.07 -10.48
C ALA A 27 8.26 -16.08 -9.80
N LEU A 28 8.00 -15.13 -8.89
CA LEU A 28 6.69 -14.99 -8.24
C LEU A 28 5.61 -14.52 -9.22
N VAL A 29 5.93 -13.62 -10.14
CA VAL A 29 5.04 -13.21 -11.23
C VAL A 29 4.66 -14.41 -12.09
N ALA A 30 5.65 -15.21 -12.52
CA ALA A 30 5.40 -16.41 -13.32
C ALA A 30 4.56 -17.45 -12.58
N TYR A 31 4.80 -17.61 -11.27
CA TYR A 31 4.06 -18.55 -10.44
C TYR A 31 2.60 -18.12 -10.20
N THR A 32 2.38 -16.84 -9.93
CA THR A 32 1.05 -16.31 -9.58
C THR A 32 0.20 -15.92 -10.79
N GLY A 33 0.83 -15.61 -11.92
CA GLY A 33 0.17 -15.05 -13.09
C GLY A 33 -0.24 -13.58 -12.93
N THR A 34 0.23 -12.90 -11.88
CA THR A 34 -0.11 -11.50 -11.58
C THR A 34 0.90 -10.55 -12.21
N GLU A 35 0.45 -9.38 -12.69
CA GLU A 35 1.35 -8.34 -13.21
C GLU A 35 2.37 -7.89 -12.12
N LYS A 36 3.65 -7.75 -12.51
CA LYS A 36 4.76 -7.39 -11.62
C LYS A 36 4.46 -6.19 -10.72
N ALA A 37 3.98 -5.08 -11.28
CA ALA A 37 3.65 -3.87 -10.51
C ALA A 37 2.51 -4.10 -9.51
N THR A 38 1.54 -4.93 -9.87
CA THR A 38 0.43 -5.29 -8.98
C THR A 38 0.91 -6.17 -7.83
N LEU A 39 1.71 -7.20 -8.13
CA LEU A 39 2.31 -8.10 -7.14
C LEU A 39 3.17 -7.33 -6.13
N VAL A 40 4.11 -6.50 -6.62
CA VAL A 40 5.01 -5.71 -5.76
C VAL A 40 4.20 -4.78 -4.86
N ARG A 41 3.19 -4.10 -5.41
CA ARG A 41 2.30 -3.25 -4.61
C ARG A 41 1.60 -4.05 -3.51
N GLU A 42 1.08 -5.23 -3.82
CA GLU A 42 0.38 -6.06 -2.83
C GLU A 42 1.31 -6.52 -1.71
N LEU A 43 2.52 -6.97 -2.04
CA LEU A 43 3.54 -7.35 -1.06
C LEU A 43 3.90 -6.19 -0.14
N VAL A 44 4.15 -5.00 -0.72
CA VAL A 44 4.48 -3.78 0.05
C VAL A 44 3.32 -3.38 0.95
N MET A 45 2.09 -3.33 0.43
CA MET A 45 0.93 -2.93 1.24
C MET A 45 0.67 -3.92 2.36
N ARG A 46 0.82 -5.23 2.11
CA ARG A 46 0.67 -6.26 3.14
C ARG A 46 1.70 -6.07 4.25
N ALA A 47 2.98 -5.96 3.90
CA ALA A 47 4.06 -5.76 4.87
C ALA A 47 3.88 -4.45 5.67
N ALA A 48 3.40 -3.38 5.04
CA ALA A 48 3.13 -2.12 5.71
C ALA A 48 1.97 -2.22 6.72
N LEU A 49 0.89 -2.91 6.36
CA LEU A 49 -0.24 -3.16 7.26
C LEU A 49 0.17 -4.06 8.42
N ASP A 50 0.93 -5.12 8.15
CA ASP A 50 1.46 -6.03 9.18
C ASP A 50 2.37 -5.27 10.18
N LEU A 51 3.23 -4.36 9.68
CA LEU A 51 4.10 -3.53 10.53
C LEU A 51 3.30 -2.57 11.43
N LEU A 52 2.18 -2.06 10.91
CA LEU A 52 1.26 -1.19 11.65
C LEU A 52 0.31 -1.99 12.57
N GLY A 53 0.33 -3.32 12.51
CA GLY A 53 -0.53 -4.18 13.31
C GLY A 53 -2.02 -4.12 12.92
N VAL A 54 -2.32 -3.69 11.69
CA VAL A 54 -3.70 -3.56 11.18
C VAL A 54 -3.98 -4.63 10.13
N ALA A 55 -5.19 -5.18 10.14
CA ALA A 55 -5.58 -6.29 9.27
C ALA A 55 -6.02 -5.82 7.86
N SER A 56 -6.32 -4.54 7.67
CA SER A 56 -6.82 -4.03 6.38
C SER A 56 -6.60 -2.53 6.18
N GLN A 57 -6.70 -2.09 4.92
CA GLN A 57 -6.69 -0.66 4.60
C GLN A 57 -7.87 0.08 5.22
N GLN A 58 -9.04 -0.56 5.34
CA GLN A 58 -10.21 0.04 5.98
C GLN A 58 -9.97 0.28 7.48
N GLU A 59 -9.28 -0.65 8.14
CA GLU A 59 -8.89 -0.51 9.54
C GLU A 59 -7.86 0.62 9.70
N PHE A 60 -6.86 0.67 8.81
CA PHE A 60 -5.91 1.79 8.76
C PHE A 60 -6.62 3.13 8.56
N ASP A 61 -7.54 3.23 7.60
CA ASP A 61 -8.33 4.45 7.34
C ASP A 61 -9.10 4.87 8.60
N THR A 62 -9.68 3.91 9.33
CA THR A 62 -10.43 4.16 10.57
C THR A 62 -9.52 4.67 11.69
N VAL A 63 -8.38 4.02 11.93
CA VAL A 63 -7.40 4.43 12.96
C VAL A 63 -6.82 5.79 12.63
N SER A 64 -6.41 6.02 11.38
CA SER A 64 -5.85 7.29 10.93
C SER A 64 -6.83 8.46 11.11
N MET A 65 -8.13 8.25 10.86
CA MET A 65 -9.16 9.27 11.11
C MET A 65 -9.42 9.53 12.60
N MET A 66 -9.18 8.57 13.48
CA MET A 66 -9.36 8.73 14.93
C MET A 66 -8.22 9.55 15.57
N ASP A 67 -6.98 9.32 15.15
CA ASP A 67 -5.80 10.04 15.67
C ASP A 67 -5.64 11.45 15.08
N PHE A 68 -6.24 11.71 13.91
CA PHE A 68 -6.21 13.01 13.24
C PHE A 68 -7.51 13.82 13.44
N LYS A 69 -8.07 13.83 14.66
CA LYS A 69 -9.00 14.91 15.04
C LYS A 69 -8.17 16.07 15.58
N PRO A 70 -7.91 17.14 14.80
CA PRO A 70 -7.36 18.36 15.37
C PRO A 70 -8.35 18.84 16.43
N VAL A 71 -7.97 18.70 17.70
CA VAL A 71 -8.66 19.39 18.78
C VAL A 71 -8.49 20.86 18.45
N ALA A 72 -9.57 21.53 18.05
CA ALA A 72 -9.59 22.97 17.92
C ALA A 72 -9.35 23.52 19.34
N ASN A 73 -8.09 23.78 19.68
CA ASN A 73 -7.75 24.58 20.84
C ASN A 73 -8.13 26.03 20.50
N LEU A 74 -9.43 26.30 20.62
CA LEU A 74 -9.96 27.63 20.76
C LEU A 74 -9.97 27.95 22.25
N HIS A 75 -8.85 28.42 22.79
CA HIS A 75 -8.78 29.26 23.99
C HIS A 75 -7.47 30.02 24.03
#